data_AF-A0A960SUJ6-F1
#
_entry.id   AF-A0A960SUJ6-F1
#
_cell.length_a   1.000
_cell.length_b   1.000
_cell.length_c   1.000
_cell.angle_alpha   90.00
_cell.angle_beta   90.00
_cell.angle_gamma   90.00
#
_symmetry.space_group_name_H-M   'P 1'
#
loop_
_entity.id
_entity.type
_entity.pdbx_description
1 polymer ?
#
loop_
_entity_poly.entity_id
_entity_poly.type
_entity_poly.pdbx_seq_one_letter_code
_entity_poly.pdbx_strand_id
1 'polypeptide(L)'
;MTSLTRPSFWRAYRTLDPVVREAARRTYRRFADDPAHPSLRFKKLAGHDRIWSVRVNASVRALAEREGETVIWFWIGSHNDFDKLFG
;
A
#
# COMPACT_ATOMS: atom_id res chain seq x y z
N MET A 1 -15.40 -0.39 -5.62
CA MET A 1 -14.11 0.31 -5.44
C MET A 1 -13.16 -0.05 -6.58
N THR A 2 -12.64 0.95 -7.28
CA THR A 2 -11.69 0.78 -8.41
C THR A 2 -10.26 0.82 -7.88
N SER A 3 -9.42 -0.13 -8.26
CA SER A 3 -8.01 -0.18 -7.83
C SER A 3 -7.05 -0.12 -9.02
N LEU A 4 -6.18 0.88 -9.02
CA LEU A 4 -5.23 1.17 -10.09
C LEU A 4 -3.80 1.25 -9.53
N THR A 5 -2.81 1.06 -10.39
CA THR A 5 -1.39 1.15 -10.02
C THR A 5 -0.64 2.12 -10.93
N ARG A 6 0.16 3.02 -10.37
CA ARG A 6 1.12 3.83 -11.13
C ARG A 6 2.36 3.02 -11.49
N PRO A 7 3.10 3.38 -12.56
CA PRO A 7 4.36 2.71 -12.89
C PRO A 7 5.41 2.74 -11.76
N SER A 8 5.37 3.75 -10.89
CA SER A 8 6.24 3.84 -9.70
C SER A 8 6.01 2.69 -8.72
N PHE A 9 4.75 2.27 -8.54
CA PHE A 9 4.41 1.14 -7.69
C PHE A 9 5.10 -0.14 -8.17
N TRP A 10 5.01 -0.43 -9.47
CA TRP A 10 5.63 -1.62 -10.04
C TRP A 10 7.15 -1.57 -10.02
N ARG A 11 7.76 -0.39 -10.17
CA ARG A 11 9.20 -0.22 -10.01
C ARG A 11 9.64 -0.59 -8.59
N ALA A 12 8.96 -0.06 -7.57
CA ALA A 12 9.25 -0.38 -6.17
C ALA A 12 8.93 -1.85 -5.82
N TYR A 13 7.80 -2.38 -6.31
CA TYR A 13 7.42 -3.78 -6.08
C TYR A 13 8.46 -4.76 -6.61
N ARG A 14 9.07 -4.48 -7.75
CA ARG A 14 10.08 -5.36 -8.38
C ARG A 14 11.40 -5.42 -7.60
N THR A 15 11.70 -4.44 -6.75
CA THR A 15 12.90 -4.47 -5.90
C THR A 15 12.70 -5.26 -4.61
N LEU A 16 11.47 -5.69 -4.32
CA LEU A 16 11.17 -6.43 -3.10
C LEU A 16 11.57 -7.91 -3.22
N ASP A 17 11.99 -8.49 -2.11
CA ASP A 17 12.25 -9.92 -2.00
C ASP A 17 11.03 -10.75 -2.44
N PRO A 18 11.23 -11.93 -3.06
CA PRO A 18 10.13 -12.81 -3.48
C PRO A 18 9.08 -13.06 -2.41
N VAL A 19 9.51 -13.27 -1.15
CA VAL A 19 8.62 -13.51 -0.01
C VAL A 19 7.72 -12.30 0.27
N VAL A 20 8.27 -11.09 0.18
CA VAL A 20 7.52 -9.84 0.38
C VAL A 20 6.56 -9.60 -0.78
N ARG A 21 6.99 -9.88 -2.02
CA ARG A 21 6.13 -9.81 -3.22
C ARG A 21 4.90 -10.68 -3.10
N GLU A 22 5.04 -11.89 -2.56
CA GLU A 22 3.90 -12.78 -2.30
C GLU A 22 3.03 -12.31 -1.14
N ALA A 23 3.62 -11.76 -0.07
CA ALA A 23 2.85 -11.14 1.00
C ALA A 23 1.99 -9.99 0.44
N ALA A 24 2.56 -9.11 -0.38
CA ALA A 24 1.86 -8.00 -1.02
C ALA A 24 0.71 -8.48 -1.91
N ARG A 25 0.89 -9.57 -2.67
CA ARG A 25 -0.19 -10.19 -3.47
C ARG A 25 -1.33 -10.68 -2.59
N ARG A 26 -1.04 -11.36 -1.49
CA ARG A 26 -2.07 -11.83 -0.54
C ARG A 26 -2.80 -10.66 0.11
N THR A 27 -2.08 -9.63 0.52
CA THR A 27 -2.66 -8.39 1.07
C THR A 27 -3.57 -7.71 0.05
N TYR A 28 -3.16 -7.64 -1.22
CA TYR A 28 -4.00 -7.07 -2.28
C TYR A 28 -5.27 -7.88 -2.51
N ARG A 29 -5.21 -9.21 -2.53
CA ARG A 29 -6.41 -10.07 -2.64
C ARG A 29 -7.39 -9.80 -1.50
N ARG A 30 -6.91 -9.70 -0.26
CA ARG A 30 -7.74 -9.34 0.90
C ARG A 30 -8.32 -7.94 0.76
N PHE A 31 -7.54 -6.99 0.29
CA PHE A 31 -8.01 -5.63 0.04
C PHE A 31 -9.10 -5.56 -1.05
N ALA A 32 -8.99 -6.37 -2.10
CA ALA A 32 -10.00 -6.43 -3.16
C ALA A 32 -11.32 -7.05 -2.68
N ASP A 33 -11.24 -7.99 -1.73
CA ASP A 33 -12.38 -8.66 -1.11
C ASP A 33 -13.05 -7.80 -0.03
N ASP A 34 -12.26 -7.33 0.95
CA ASP A 34 -12.70 -6.47 2.05
C ASP A 34 -11.66 -5.37 2.33
N PRO A 35 -11.82 -4.17 1.73
CA PRO A 35 -10.95 -3.02 2.01
C PRO A 35 -10.98 -2.55 3.47
N ALA A 36 -12.03 -2.86 4.23
CA ALA A 36 -12.19 -2.46 5.62
C ALA A 36 -11.58 -3.48 6.61
N HIS A 37 -11.03 -4.60 6.11
CA HIS A 37 -10.50 -5.66 6.96
C HIS A 37 -9.43 -5.14 7.94
N PRO A 38 -9.57 -5.35 9.27
CA PRO A 38 -8.70 -4.74 10.28
C PRO A 38 -7.20 -5.03 10.12
N SER A 39 -6.84 -6.19 9.56
CA SER A 39 -5.44 -6.55 9.31
C SER A 39 -4.73 -5.63 8.30
N LEU A 40 -5.49 -5.07 7.35
CA LEU A 40 -4.95 -4.19 6.32
C LEU A 40 -4.50 -2.87 6.94
N ARG A 41 -5.12 -2.46 8.06
CA ARG A 41 -4.96 -1.14 8.66
C ARG A 41 -5.05 -0.04 7.61
N PHE A 42 -6.02 -0.17 6.69
CA PHE A 42 -6.20 0.77 5.60
C PHE A 42 -6.70 2.10 6.14
N LYS A 43 -5.80 3.08 6.26
CA LYS A 43 -6.11 4.36 6.91
C LYS A 43 -5.42 5.53 6.22
N LYS A 44 -6.04 6.70 6.33
CA LYS A 44 -5.45 7.98 5.92
C LYS A 44 -4.15 8.22 6.70
N LEU A 45 -3.12 8.66 5.99
CA LEU A 45 -1.84 9.01 6.57
C LEU A 45 -1.95 10.38 7.25
N ALA A 46 -1.44 10.49 8.48
CA ALA A 46 -1.44 11.75 9.21
C ALA A 46 -0.63 12.82 8.45
N GLY A 47 -1.13 14.06 8.41
CA GLY A 47 -0.48 15.15 7.68
C GLY A 47 -0.67 15.15 6.15
N HIS A 48 -1.35 14.15 5.58
CA HIS A 48 -1.59 14.07 4.15
C HIS A 48 -3.07 13.86 3.82
N ASP A 49 -3.63 14.70 2.95
CA ASP A 49 -5.08 14.73 2.77
C ASP A 49 -5.67 13.58 1.95
N ARG A 50 -4.88 13.03 1.04
CA ARG A 50 -5.33 12.04 0.06
C ARG A 50 -4.54 10.74 0.12
N ILE A 51 -3.50 10.67 0.96
CA ILE A 51 -2.63 9.50 1.04
C ILE A 51 -3.17 8.53 2.08
N TRP A 52 -3.24 7.26 1.67
CA TRP A 52 -3.66 6.15 2.50
C TRP A 52 -2.57 5.09 2.54
N SER A 53 -2.46 4.41 3.67
CA SER A 53 -1.49 3.33 3.89
C SER A 53 -2.19 2.01 4.13
N VAL A 54 -1.63 0.95 3.56
CA VAL A 54 -1.95 -0.45 3.88
C VAL A 54 -0.72 -1.16 4.43
N ARG A 55 -0.95 -1.97 5.45
CA ARG A 55 0.02 -2.89 6.01
C ARG A 55 0.10 -4.16 5.18
N VAL A 56 1.29 -4.42 4.62
CA VAL A 56 1.60 -5.68 3.92
C VAL A 56 2.06 -6.74 4.92
N ASN A 57 3.00 -6.39 5.78
CA ASN A 57 3.47 -7.20 6.91
C ASN A 57 3.98 -6.27 8.03
N ALA A 58 4.69 -6.79 9.04
CA ALA A 58 5.22 -5.95 10.13
C ALA A 58 6.09 -4.78 9.60
N SER A 59 6.97 -5.06 8.65
CA SER A 59 8.02 -4.16 8.18
C SER A 59 7.77 -3.53 6.81
N VAL A 60 6.65 -3.82 6.13
CA VAL A 60 6.36 -3.34 4.77
C VAL A 60 5.01 -2.65 4.71
N ARG A 61 4.95 -1.54 3.97
CA ARG A 61 3.75 -0.73 3.72
C ARG A 61 3.56 -0.51 2.23
N ALA A 62 2.32 -0.36 1.81
CA ALA A 62 1.95 0.15 0.49
C ALA A 62 1.17 1.45 0.66
N LEU A 63 1.34 2.39 -0.27
CA LEU A 63 0.67 3.68 -0.27
C LEU A 63 -0.14 3.92 -1.53
N ALA A 64 -1.27 4.57 -1.34
CA ALA A 64 -2.17 4.95 -2.41
C ALA A 64 -2.73 6.36 -2.20
N GLU A 65 -3.06 7.01 -3.30
CA GLU A 65 -3.98 8.14 -3.31
C GLU A 65 -5.41 7.58 -3.36
N ARG A 66 -6.32 8.14 -2.55
CA ARG A 66 -7.75 7.77 -2.59
C ARG A 66 -8.60 8.96 -3.01
N GLU A 67 -9.43 8.74 -4.02
CA GLU A 67 -10.37 9.71 -4.57
C GLU A 67 -11.74 9.06 -4.71
N GLY A 68 -12.65 9.32 -3.77
CA GLY A 68 -13.94 8.64 -3.69
C GLY A 68 -13.76 7.12 -3.60
N GLU A 69 -14.22 6.41 -4.63
CA GLU A 69 -14.12 4.96 -4.78
C GLU A 69 -12.87 4.48 -5.52
N THR A 70 -11.99 5.38 -5.95
CA THR A 70 -10.76 5.03 -6.66
C THR A 70 -9.57 5.03 -5.72
N VAL A 71 -8.77 3.97 -5.77
CA VAL A 71 -7.51 3.83 -5.04
C VAL A 71 -6.38 3.64 -6.03
N ILE A 72 -5.44 4.58 -6.06
CA ILE A 72 -4.30 4.62 -6.98
C ILE A 72 -3.02 4.34 -6.21
N TRP A 73 -2.52 3.11 -6.28
CA TRP A 73 -1.28 2.70 -5.64
C TRP A 73 -0.08 3.32 -6.34
N PHE A 74 0.80 3.96 -5.57
CA PHE A 74 1.97 4.64 -6.14
C PHE A 74 3.30 4.20 -5.53
N TRP A 75 3.29 3.53 -4.38
CA TRP A 75 4.50 3.10 -3.68
C TRP A 75 4.29 1.84 -2.83
N ILE A 76 5.35 1.05 -2.65
CA ILE A 76 5.43 -0.07 -1.71
C ILE A 76 6.89 -0.23 -1.26
N GLY A 77 7.14 -0.45 0.03
CA GLY A 77 8.49 -0.53 0.54
C GLY A 77 8.56 -0.77 2.05
N SER A 78 9.78 -0.76 2.58
CA SER A 78 10.03 -1.01 4.00
C SER A 78 9.48 0.13 4.88
N HIS A 79 9.24 -0.14 6.16
CA HIS A 79 8.84 0.88 7.13
C HIS A 79 9.92 1.97 7.27
N ASN A 80 11.20 1.60 7.13
CA ASN A 80 12.31 2.56 7.21
C ASN A 80 12.31 3.50 6.00
N ASP A 81 12.03 2.99 4.80
CA ASP A 81 11.91 3.83 3.61
C ASP A 81 10.64 4.69 3.67
N PHE A 82 9.57 4.14 4.25
CA PHE A 82 8.34 4.87 4.52
C PHE A 82 8.59 6.05 5.47
N ASP A 83 9.26 5.84 6.61
CA ASP A 83 9.52 6.90 7.59
C ASP A 83 10.44 8.00 7.02
N LYS A 84 11.38 7.65 6.13
CA LYS A 84 12.21 8.67 5.46
C LYS A 84 11.44 9.55 4.48
N LEU A 85 10.40 9.00 3.85
CA LEU A 85 9.62 9.68 2.82
C LEU A 85 8.39 10.41 3.38
N PHE A 86 7.89 9.98 4.54
CA PHE A 86 6.59 10.37 5.08
C PHE A 86 6.54 10.54 6.60
N GLY A 87 7.68 10.42 7.30
CA GLY A 87 7.81 10.65 8.74
C GLY A 87 8.20 12.08 9.11
#